data_AF-A0A972K0B8-F1
#
_entry.id   AF-A0A972K0B8-F1
#
_cell.length_a   1.000
_cell.length_b   1.000
_cell.length_c   1.000
_cell.angle_alpha   90.00
_cell.angle_beta   90.00
_cell.angle_gamma   90.00
#
_symmetry.space_group_name_H-M   'P 1'
#
loop_
_entity.id
_entity.type
_entity.pdbx_description
1 polymer ?
#
loop_
_entity_poly.entity_id
_entity_poly.type
_entity_poly.pdbx_seq_one_letter_code
_entity_poly.pdbx_strand_id
1 'polypeptide(L)' 'MYYRRKSLEDLPEENTAIWSCSKEGCNGWMRDNFAFEYVPTCHQCNSLMESSMKMLPLLVNTNRDLKSVKKGVQIL' A
#
# COMPACT_ATOMS: atom_id res chain seq x y z
N MET A 1 -29.61 -6.14 -16.06
CA MET A 1 -28.44 -6.54 -15.24
C MET A 1 -28.38 -5.63 -14.02
N TYR A 2 -28.98 -6.04 -12.89
CA TYR A 2 -28.91 -5.28 -11.64
C TYR A 2 -27.55 -5.59 -10.98
N TYR A 3 -26.57 -4.70 -11.16
CA TYR A 3 -25.38 -4.70 -10.30
C TYR A 3 -25.83 -4.27 -8.91
N ARG A 4 -26.20 -5.23 -8.05
CA ARG A 4 -26.25 -4.98 -6.61
C ARG A 4 -24.83 -4.64 -6.18
N ARG A 5 -24.52 -3.34 -6.12
CA ARG A 5 -23.49 -2.84 -5.20
C ARG A 5 -23.96 -3.34 -3.84
N LYS A 6 -23.36 -4.43 -3.32
CA LYS A 6 -23.45 -4.71 -1.90
C LYS A 6 -23.12 -3.38 -1.24
N SER A 7 -24.06 -2.83 -0.47
CA SER A 7 -23.73 -1.76 0.46
C SER A 7 -22.46 -2.22 1.14
N LEU A 8 -21.41 -1.41 1.04
CA LEU A 8 -20.26 -1.55 1.91
C LEU A 8 -20.88 -1.45 3.30
N GLU A 9 -21.24 -2.58 3.90
CA GLU A 9 -21.45 -2.66 5.34
C GLU A 9 -20.25 -1.97 5.97
N ASP A 10 -20.46 -1.24 7.06
CA ASP A 10 -19.42 -0.45 7.72
C ASP A 10 -18.27 -1.36 8.17
N LEU A 11 -17.37 -1.68 7.24
CA LEU A 11 -16.19 -2.45 7.50
C LEU A 11 -15.37 -1.61 8.47
N PRO A 12 -14.89 -2.19 9.59
CA PRO A 12 -14.13 -1.43 10.55
C PRO A 12 -12.92 -0.81 9.84
N GLU A 13 -12.86 0.52 9.86
CA GLU A 13 -11.74 1.27 9.27
C GLU A 13 -10.72 1.63 10.34
N GLU A 14 -9.46 1.70 9.94
CA GLU A 14 -8.35 2.10 10.80
C GLU A 14 -7.45 3.12 10.08
N ASN A 15 -6.83 3.98 10.88
CA ASN A 15 -5.78 4.88 10.41
C ASN A 15 -4.56 4.05 10.01
N THR A 16 -4.37 3.85 8.70
CA THR A 16 -3.31 2.99 8.15
C THR A 16 -2.19 3.86 7.59
N ALA A 17 -0.95 3.52 7.95
CA ALA A 17 0.24 4.10 7.31
C ALA A 17 0.32 3.66 5.85
N ILE A 18 0.49 4.61 4.95
CA ILE A 18 0.58 4.39 3.51
C ILE A 18 1.80 5.11 2.93
N TRP A 19 2.23 4.65 1.77
CA TRP A 19 3.07 5.39 0.84
C TRP A 19 2.16 6.03 -0.20
N SER A 20 2.23 7.35 -0.37
CA SER A 20 1.56 8.07 -1.44
C SER A 20 2.58 8.55 -2.47
N CYS A 21 2.26 8.44 -3.75
CA CYS A 21 3.11 8.97 -4.81
C CYS A 21 3.27 10.48 -4.65
N SER A 22 4.51 10.98 -4.73
CA SER A 22 4.80 12.43 -4.66
C SER A 22 4.57 13.15 -5.99
N LYS A 23 4.51 12.42 -7.11
CA LYS A 23 4.28 13.00 -8.43
C LYS A 23 2.87 13.54 -8.57
N GLU A 24 2.76 14.81 -8.90
CA GLU A 24 1.48 15.46 -9.24
C GLU A 24 0.76 14.72 -10.38
N GLY A 25 -0.54 14.53 -10.22
CA GLY A 25 -1.38 13.80 -11.17
C GLY A 25 -1.30 12.26 -11.09
N CYS A 26 -0.47 11.71 -10.20
CA CYS A 26 -0.45 10.27 -9.92
C CYS A 26 -1.18 9.94 -8.61
N ASN A 27 -2.22 9.13 -8.70
CA ASN A 27 -3.02 8.69 -7.53
C ASN A 27 -2.51 7.38 -6.92
N GLY A 28 -1.26 7.00 -7.21
CA GLY A 28 -0.67 5.76 -6.72
C GLY A 28 -0.42 5.81 -5.22
N TRP A 29 -0.87 4.80 -4.49
CA TRP A 29 -0.53 4.62 -3.09
C TRP A 29 -0.48 3.12 -2.75
N MET A 30 0.21 2.77 -1.67
CA MET A 30 0.20 1.41 -1.12
C MET A 30 0.29 1.45 0.41
N ARG A 31 -0.16 0.39 1.08
CA ARG A 31 -0.01 0.29 2.54
C ARG A 31 1.45 0.06 2.92
N ASP A 32 1.91 0.76 3.95
CA ASP A 32 3.30 0.67 4.43
C ASP A 32 3.68 -0.75 4.86
N ASN A 33 2.76 -1.44 5.54
CA ASN A 33 2.97 -2.80 6.02
C ASN A 33 3.05 -3.85 4.89
N PHE A 34 2.79 -3.49 3.63
CA PHE A 34 2.97 -4.38 2.47
C PHE A 34 4.15 -3.94 1.58
N ALA A 35 4.90 -2.91 1.97
CA ALA A 35 6.09 -2.48 1.24
C ALA A 35 7.28 -3.41 1.51
N PHE A 36 8.04 -3.71 0.46
CA PHE A 36 9.30 -4.45 0.54
C PHE A 36 10.50 -3.55 0.86
N GLU A 37 10.34 -2.23 0.67
CA GLU A 37 11.38 -1.23 0.85
C GLU A 37 10.96 -0.24 1.92
N TYR A 38 11.94 0.39 2.57
CA TYR A 38 11.68 1.45 3.54
C TYR A 38 11.11 2.72 2.90
N VAL A 39 11.45 2.98 1.63
CA VAL A 39 10.84 4.03 0.81
C VAL A 39 10.63 3.44 -0.58
N PRO A 40 9.41 3.02 -0.94
CA PRO A 40 9.15 2.41 -2.23
C PRO A 40 9.08 3.46 -3.34
N THR A 41 9.32 3.00 -4.57
CA THR A 41 9.00 3.73 -5.79
C THR A 41 7.60 3.37 -6.28
N CYS A 42 6.84 4.36 -6.76
CA CYS A 42 5.51 4.15 -7.31
C CYS A 42 5.57 3.28 -8.57
N HIS A 43 4.87 2.15 -8.61
CA HIS A 43 4.87 1.26 -9.77
C HIS A 43 4.25 1.89 -11.04
N GLN A 44 3.40 2.91 -10.90
CA GLN A 44 2.73 3.53 -12.05
C GLN A 44 3.61 4.53 -12.79
N CYS A 45 4.42 5.30 -12.06
CA CYS A 45 5.16 6.44 -12.61
C CYS A 45 6.65 6.47 -12.22
N ASN A 46 7.11 5.46 -11.48
CA ASN A 46 8.48 5.28 -10.99
C ASN A 46 9.04 6.45 -10.17
N SER A 47 8.16 7.33 -9.68
CA SER A 47 8.55 8.42 -8.78
C SER A 47 8.64 7.92 -7.34
N LEU A 48 9.36 8.67 -6.49
CA LEU A 48 9.42 8.36 -5.07
C LEU A 48 8.04 8.49 -4.42
N MET A 49 7.86 7.79 -3.31
CA MET A 49 6.65 7.88 -2.51
C MET A 49 6.98 8.51 -1.14
N GLU A 50 5.99 9.18 -0.57
CA GLU A 50 6.06 9.85 0.72
C GLU A 50 5.14 9.17 1.72
N SER A 51 5.56 9.11 2.99
CA SER A 51 4.76 8.50 4.05
C SER A 51 3.55 9.39 4.37
N SER A 52 2.37 8.78 4.44
CA SER A 52 1.12 9.44 4.78
C SER A 52 0.21 8.50 5.58
N MET A 53 -0.95 8.98 6.01
CA MET A 53 -1.96 8.22 6.73
C MET A 53 -3.28 8.25 5.96
N LYS A 54 -3.99 7.12 5.94
CA LYS A 54 -5.30 7.02 5.30
C LYS A 54 -6.24 6.12 6.09
N MET A 55 -7.50 6.54 6.24
CA MET A 55 -8.57 5.68 6.75
C MET A 55 -8.89 4.62 5.70
N LEU A 56 -8.66 3.36 6.06
CA LEU A 56 -8.86 2.19 5.19
C LEU A 56 -9.52 1.07 5.99
N PRO A 57 -10.24 0.14 5.33
CA PRO A 57 -10.72 -1.07 5.98
C PRO A 57 -9.57 -1.84 6.63
N LEU A 58 -9.81 -2.40 7.81
CA LEU A 58 -8.82 -3.17 8.55
C LEU A 58 -8.30 -4.34 7.71
N LEU A 59 -6.97 -4.47 7.62
CA LEU A 59 -6.33 -5.55 6.86
C LEU A 59 -5.09 -6.07 7.60
N VAL A 60 -5.22 -7.29 8.12
CA VAL A 60 -4.13 -7.96 8.84
C VAL A 60 -3.11 -8.51 7.84
N ASN A 61 -1.89 -7.98 7.89
CA ASN A 61 -0.76 -8.61 7.21
C ASN A 61 -0.16 -9.71 8.10
N THR A 62 -0.28 -10.97 7.68
CA THR A 62 0.29 -12.12 8.40
C THR A 62 1.73 -12.42 8.00
N ASN A 63 2.29 -11.71 7.02
CA ASN A 63 3.69 -11.85 6.65
C ASN A 63 4.61 -11.26 7.73
N ARG A 64 5.77 -11.88 7.91
CA ARG A 64 6.86 -11.30 8.72
C ARG A 64 7.33 -10.00 8.09
N ASP A 65 7.93 -9.09 8.87
CA ASP A 65 8.43 -7.79 8.40
C ASP A 65 9.28 -7.93 7.13
N LEU A 66 8.65 -7.70 5.97
CA LEU A 66 9.25 -7.93 4.66
C LEU A 66 10.39 -6.96 4.38
N LYS A 67 10.42 -5.80 5.07
CA LYS A 67 11.50 -4.82 4.96
C LYS A 67 12.76 -5.29 5.67
N SER A 68 12.62 -6.15 6.67
CA SER A 68 13.74 -6.75 7.40
C SER A 68 14.39 -7.92 6.65
N VAL A 69 13.70 -8.51 5.67
CA VAL A 69 14.21 -9.64 4.90
C VAL A 69 15.30 -9.12 3.96
N LYS A 70 16.53 -9.61 4.12
CA LYS A 70 17.64 -9.33 3.20
C LYS A 70 17.18 -9.71 1.79
N LYS A 71 17.12 -8.75 0.86
CA LYS A 71 16.78 -9.00 -0.55
C LYS A 71 17.66 -10.14 -1.07
N GLY A 72 17.03 -11.29 -1.33
CA GLY A 72 17.70 -12.49 -1.81
C GLY A 72 18.20 -12.30 -3.24
N VAL A 73 19.49 -12.60 -3.42
CA VAL A 73 20.32 -12.74 -4.62
C VAL A 73 19.64 -12.50 -5.98
N GLN A 74 20.18 -11.53 -6.73
CA GLN A 74 20.05 -11.45 -8.19
C GLN A 74 20.43 -12.80 -8.79
N ILE A 75 19.45 -13.54 -9.33
CA ILE A 75 19.74 -14.63 -10.25
C ILE A 75 20.25 -13.95 -11.52
N LEU A 76 21.58 -13.91 -11.65
CA LEU A 76 22.28 -13.54 -12.88
C LEU A 76 22.04 -14.61 -13.95
#